data_AF-A0A6L6F744-F1
#
_entry.id   AF-A0A6L6F744-F1
#
_cell.length_a   1.000
_cell.length_b   1.000
_cell.length_c   1.000
_cell.angle_alpha   90.00
_cell.angle_beta   90.00
_cell.angle_gamma   90.00
#
_symmetry.space_group_name_H-M   'P 1'
#
loop_
_entity.id
_entity.type
_entity.pdbx_description
1 polymer ?
#
loop_
_entity_poly.entity_id
_entity_poly.type
_entity_poly.pdbx_seq_one_letter_code
_entity_poly.pdbx_strand_id
1 'polypeptide(L)'
;MDQVLVLPRQAHKKGVDQLSTKIKVALVALVAIVAIAIPVVNAQKSSGCGQIKDGVLTIGTDDPAYGPWFDNNTPSNGKGYEAAVAYAVAEKLGYSADKVEWVKVPFNKVIQPGCKDFDFDINQVSITDERKKAVDFSSGYYDVSQTVITVKGSKIAGAKSIADLKGAKLGAQVGTT
;
A
#
# COMPACT_ATOMS: atom_id res chain seq x y z
N MET A 1 8.04 9.36 -10.51
CA MET A 1 7.67 7.98 -10.13
C MET A 1 6.37 8.08 -9.37
N ASP A 2 5.44 7.18 -9.64
CA ASP A 2 4.13 7.21 -9.01
C ASP A 2 4.22 6.57 -7.62
N GLN A 3 3.61 7.22 -6.64
CA GLN A 3 3.34 6.66 -5.32
C GLN A 3 2.03 5.88 -5.35
N VAL A 4 2.02 4.71 -4.71
CA VAL A 4 0.91 3.74 -4.74
C VAL A 4 0.55 3.23 -3.37
N LEU A 5 -0.71 2.81 -3.21
CA LEU A 5 -1.13 2.01 -2.08
C LEU A 5 -0.51 0.62 -2.21
N VAL A 6 -0.02 0.07 -1.11
CA VAL A 6 0.53 -1.29 -1.05
C VAL A 6 -0.48 -2.26 -0.50
N LEU A 7 -0.78 -3.31 -1.25
CA LEU A 7 -1.71 -4.37 -0.88
C LEU A 7 -0.92 -5.64 -0.54
N PRO A 8 -1.17 -6.29 0.61
CA PRO A 8 -0.52 -7.55 0.96
C PRO A 8 -0.80 -8.63 -0.08
N ARG A 9 0.22 -9.42 -0.41
CA ARG A 9 0.08 -10.58 -1.29
C ARG A 9 0.46 -11.85 -0.56
N GLN A 10 -0.31 -12.92 -0.73
CA GLN A 10 0.12 -14.25 -0.25
C GLN A 10 1.45 -14.60 -0.92
N ALA A 11 2.39 -15.10 -0.13
CA ALA A 11 3.60 -15.65 -0.69
C ALA A 11 3.22 -16.84 -1.58
N HIS A 12 3.53 -16.79 -2.88
CA HIS A 12 3.33 -17.93 -3.76
C HIS A 12 4.14 -19.12 -3.22
N LYS A 13 3.45 -20.15 -2.71
CA LYS A 13 4.08 -21.45 -2.49
C LYS A 13 4.44 -22.00 -3.87
N LYS A 14 5.72 -21.91 -4.25
CA LYS A 14 6.27 -22.62 -5.42
C LYS A 14 5.98 -24.12 -5.24
N GLY A 15 4.88 -24.63 -5.80
CA GLY A 15 4.57 -26.07 -5.75
C GLY A 15 3.10 -26.47 -5.74
N VAL A 16 2.14 -25.57 -5.51
CA VAL A 16 0.71 -25.96 -5.41
C VAL A 16 -0.04 -25.87 -6.75
N ASP A 17 0.42 -25.05 -7.70
CA ASP A 17 -0.26 -24.84 -8.99
C ASP A 17 -0.28 -26.06 -9.93
N GLN A 18 0.56 -27.07 -9.70
CA GLN A 18 0.60 -28.28 -10.54
C GLN A 18 -0.51 -29.30 -10.20
N LEU A 19 -1.22 -29.16 -9.08
CA LEU A 19 -2.15 -30.20 -8.61
C LEU A 19 -3.63 -29.90 -8.92
N SER A 20 -4.01 -28.65 -9.22
CA SER A 20 -5.42 -28.24 -9.31
C SER A 20 -6.08 -28.42 -10.69
N THR A 21 -5.33 -28.81 -11.73
CA THR A 21 -5.85 -28.87 -13.11
C THR A 21 -6.69 -30.13 -13.40
N LYS A 22 -6.71 -31.14 -12.52
CA LYS A 22 -7.26 -32.47 -12.87
C LYS A 22 -8.68 -32.82 -12.38
N ILE A 23 -9.44 -31.96 -11.70
CA ILE A 23 -10.79 -32.33 -11.25
C ILE A 23 -11.79 -31.19 -11.47
N LYS A 24 -12.44 -31.18 -12.63
CA LYS A 24 -13.70 -30.44 -12.87
C LYS A 24 -14.61 -31.27 -13.79
N VAL A 25 -15.38 -32.21 -13.24
CA VAL A 25 -16.58 -32.78 -13.87
C VAL A 25 -17.63 -33.10 -12.78
N ALA A 26 -18.89 -32.74 -13.07
CA ALA A 26 -20.15 -32.99 -12.34
C ALA A 26 -20.41 -32.09 -11.10
N LEU A 27 -21.57 -31.48 -10.88
CA LEU A 27 -22.96 -31.85 -11.21
C LEU A 27 -23.85 -30.58 -11.28
N VAL A 28 -24.84 -30.57 -12.16
CA VAL A 28 -25.91 -29.56 -12.27
C VAL A 28 -27.07 -29.96 -11.36
N ALA A 29 -27.62 -29.03 -10.56
CA ALA A 29 -28.96 -29.13 -10.00
C ALA A 29 -29.57 -27.73 -9.79
N LEU A 30 -30.77 -27.54 -10.37
CA LEU A 30 -31.58 -26.34 -10.48
C LEU A 30 -32.43 -26.13 -9.21
N VAL A 31 -32.35 -24.96 -8.56
CA VAL A 31 -33.42 -24.46 -7.66
C VAL A 31 -33.55 -22.95 -7.87
N ALA A 32 -34.70 -22.53 -8.39
CA ALA A 32 -35.11 -21.14 -8.51
C ALA A 32 -35.75 -20.69 -7.19
N ILE A 33 -35.15 -19.70 -6.53
CA ILE A 33 -35.80 -18.88 -5.49
C ILE A 33 -35.56 -17.42 -5.85
N VAL A 34 -36.66 -16.71 -6.10
CA VAL A 34 -36.69 -15.26 -6.25
C VAL A 34 -36.50 -14.66 -4.86
N ALA A 35 -35.31 -14.11 -4.61
CA ALA A 35 -35.03 -13.26 -3.45
C ALA A 35 -34.56 -11.90 -3.97
N ILE A 36 -35.31 -10.86 -3.61
CA ILE A 36 -34.90 -9.46 -3.76
C ILE A 36 -33.68 -9.29 -2.85
N ALA A 37 -32.49 -9.36 -3.43
CA ALA A 37 -31.23 -9.14 -2.72
C ALA A 37 -30.57 -7.88 -3.29
N ILE A 38 -30.36 -6.92 -2.39
CA ILE A 38 -29.50 -5.74 -2.51
C ILE A 38 -28.25 -6.10 -3.32
N PRO A 39 -27.74 -5.24 -4.23
CA PRO A 39 -26.42 -5.46 -4.78
C PRO A 39 -25.42 -5.39 -3.63
N VAL A 40 -25.10 -6.54 -3.05
CA VAL A 40 -23.87 -6.73 -2.29
C VAL A 40 -22.79 -6.39 -3.30
N VAL A 41 -22.22 -5.20 -3.17
CA VAL A 41 -20.98 -4.85 -3.85
C VAL A 41 -19.99 -5.90 -3.37
N ASN A 42 -19.76 -6.88 -4.23
CA ASN A 42 -18.79 -7.92 -4.00
C ASN A 42 -17.44 -7.22 -4.10
N ALA A 43 -16.98 -6.64 -2.98
CA ALA A 43 -15.64 -6.11 -2.85
C ALA A 43 -14.70 -7.24 -3.26
N GLN A 44 -14.04 -7.09 -4.41
CA GLN A 44 -13.12 -8.09 -4.93
C GLN A 44 -12.07 -8.35 -3.85
N LYS A 45 -12.13 -9.53 -3.22
CA LYS A 45 -11.05 -10.12 -2.41
C LYS A 45 -9.84 -10.27 -3.32
N SER A 46 -9.04 -9.22 -3.48
CA SER A 46 -7.92 -9.18 -4.42
C SER A 46 -6.58 -9.53 -3.78
N SER A 47 -6.50 -9.64 -2.46
CA SER A 47 -5.36 -10.22 -1.74
C SER A 47 -5.76 -11.57 -1.15
N GLY A 48 -4.98 -12.62 -1.43
CA GLY A 48 -5.21 -13.93 -0.80
C GLY A 48 -5.02 -13.92 0.73
N CYS A 49 -4.66 -12.78 1.32
CA CYS A 49 -4.42 -12.57 2.74
C CYS A 49 -5.69 -12.33 3.56
N GLY A 50 -6.83 -12.07 2.91
CA GLY A 50 -8.07 -11.74 3.61
C GLY A 50 -8.01 -10.37 4.29
N GLN A 51 -9.14 -9.97 4.87
CA GLN A 51 -9.24 -8.75 5.66
C GLN A 51 -8.64 -8.99 7.05
N ILE A 52 -8.02 -7.97 7.65
CA ILE A 52 -7.40 -8.08 8.99
C ILE A 52 -8.48 -8.25 10.08
N LYS A 53 -9.53 -7.43 10.01
CA LYS A 53 -10.66 -7.44 10.96
C LYS A 53 -11.97 -7.28 10.20
N ASP A 54 -12.92 -8.16 10.43
CA ASP A 54 -14.23 -8.10 9.77
C ASP A 54 -14.90 -6.73 10.01
N GLY A 55 -15.30 -6.07 8.93
CA GLY A 55 -15.98 -4.76 8.99
C GLY A 55 -15.11 -3.58 9.43
N VAL A 56 -13.79 -3.75 9.55
CA VAL A 56 -12.83 -2.69 9.88
C VAL A 56 -11.75 -2.64 8.81
N LEU A 57 -11.43 -1.44 8.32
CA LEU A 57 -10.35 -1.20 7.37
C LEU A 57 -9.09 -0.81 8.14
N THR A 58 -8.11 -1.71 8.17
CA THR A 58 -6.82 -1.48 8.83
C THR A 58 -5.81 -0.91 7.82
N ILE A 59 -5.33 0.31 8.07
CA ILE A 59 -4.42 1.04 7.17
C ILE A 59 -3.02 1.15 7.79
N GLY A 60 -2.00 0.80 7.01
CA GLY A 60 -0.58 0.93 7.38
C GLY A 60 0.02 2.28 6.97
N THR A 61 0.92 2.79 7.80
CA THR A 61 1.87 3.88 7.47
C THR A 61 3.12 3.80 8.36
N ASP A 62 4.19 4.53 8.02
CA ASP A 62 5.42 4.57 8.85
C ASP A 62 5.25 5.24 10.22
N ASP A 63 6.25 5.04 11.07
CA ASP A 63 6.44 5.78 12.32
C ASP A 63 7.87 6.36 12.41
N PRO A 64 8.04 7.70 12.43
CA PRO A 64 6.98 8.72 12.37
C PRO A 64 6.34 8.85 10.98
N ALA A 65 5.04 9.14 10.96
CA ALA A 65 4.31 9.61 9.80
C ALA A 65 4.48 11.14 9.68
N TYR A 66 5.32 11.57 8.74
CA TYR A 66 5.75 12.95 8.63
C TYR A 66 4.77 13.83 7.84
N GLY A 67 4.75 15.12 8.17
CA GLY A 67 4.13 16.14 7.31
C GLY A 67 4.89 16.32 6.00
N PRO A 68 4.23 16.72 4.90
CA PRO A 68 2.83 17.15 4.79
C PRO A 68 1.81 16.00 4.60
N TRP A 69 2.26 14.75 4.64
CA TRP A 69 1.44 13.56 4.37
C TRP A 69 0.49 13.24 5.52
N PHE A 70 1.00 13.38 6.74
CA PHE A 70 0.27 13.20 7.99
C PHE A 70 0.60 14.34 8.96
N ASP A 71 -0.43 14.93 9.55
CA ASP A 71 -0.25 15.98 10.56
C ASP A 71 0.05 15.38 11.93
N ASN A 72 1.07 15.90 12.62
CA ASN A 72 1.42 15.57 14.00
C ASN A 72 1.60 14.06 14.28
N ASN A 73 2.13 13.29 13.31
CA ASN A 73 2.26 11.83 13.41
C ASN A 73 0.95 11.11 13.82
N THR A 74 -0.21 11.69 13.48
CA THR A 74 -1.52 11.20 13.91
C THR A 74 -2.40 10.91 12.70
N PRO A 75 -2.22 9.77 12.00
CA PRO A 75 -2.99 9.47 10.78
C PRO A 75 -4.51 9.48 10.96
N SER A 76 -4.97 9.06 12.15
CA SER A 76 -6.39 9.00 12.48
C SER A 76 -7.08 10.36 12.52
N ASN A 77 -6.36 11.48 12.63
CA ASN A 77 -6.96 12.82 12.64
C ASN A 77 -7.44 13.27 11.24
N GLY A 78 -7.12 12.51 10.18
CA GLY A 78 -7.54 12.80 8.80
C GLY A 78 -6.86 14.02 8.17
N LYS A 79 -5.82 14.58 8.80
CA LYS A 79 -5.11 15.77 8.34
C LYS A 79 -3.78 15.41 7.69
N GLY A 80 -3.49 16.07 6.58
CA GLY A 80 -2.38 15.75 5.68
C GLY A 80 -2.87 15.06 4.42
N TYR A 81 -2.04 15.08 3.37
CA TYR A 81 -2.45 14.58 2.06
C TYR A 81 -2.79 13.08 2.07
N GLU A 82 -1.91 12.22 2.60
CA GLU A 82 -2.13 10.76 2.60
C GLU A 82 -3.22 10.36 3.59
N ALA A 83 -3.37 11.06 4.72
CA ALA A 83 -4.51 10.87 5.60
C ALA A 83 -5.85 11.14 4.88
N ALA A 84 -5.94 12.25 4.14
CA ALA A 84 -7.14 12.60 3.39
C ALA A 84 -7.44 11.60 2.25
N VAL A 85 -6.40 11.16 1.53
CA VAL A 85 -6.52 10.11 0.50
C VAL A 85 -7.01 8.80 1.11
N ALA A 86 -6.45 8.38 2.25
CA ALA A 86 -6.83 7.16 2.93
C ALA A 86 -8.31 7.14 3.32
N TYR A 87 -8.82 8.24 3.91
CA TYR A 87 -10.24 8.34 4.26
C TYR A 87 -11.15 8.44 3.04
N ALA A 88 -10.73 9.09 1.95
CA ALA A 88 -11.48 9.10 0.71
C ALA A 88 -11.58 7.69 0.08
N VAL A 89 -10.49 6.90 0.14
CA VAL A 89 -10.49 5.50 -0.29
C VAL A 89 -11.41 4.66 0.61
N ALA A 90 -11.35 4.84 1.93
CA ALA A 90 -12.21 4.15 2.89
C ALA A 90 -13.70 4.38 2.59
N GLU A 91 -14.09 5.63 2.32
CA GLU A 91 -15.46 6.00 1.94
C GLU A 91 -15.90 5.28 0.66
N LYS A 92 -15.04 5.25 -0.38
CA LYS A 92 -15.34 4.54 -1.64
C LYS A 92 -15.46 3.03 -1.47
N LEU A 93 -14.76 2.47 -0.49
CA LEU A 93 -14.84 1.06 -0.13
C LEU A 93 -16.04 0.75 0.80
N GLY A 94 -16.80 1.76 1.22
CA GLY A 94 -17.99 1.61 2.06
C GLY A 94 -17.71 1.58 3.57
N TYR A 95 -16.52 1.98 4.01
CA TYR A 95 -16.18 2.11 5.42
C TYR A 95 -16.45 3.55 5.88
N SER A 96 -17.16 3.69 7.00
CA SER A 96 -17.23 4.95 7.72
C SER A 96 -15.92 5.23 8.47
N ALA A 97 -15.66 6.50 8.80
CA ALA A 97 -14.40 6.90 9.42
C ALA A 97 -14.12 6.19 10.77
N ASP A 98 -15.16 5.84 11.53
CA ASP A 98 -15.06 5.07 12.78
C ASP A 98 -14.70 3.59 12.56
N LYS A 99 -14.73 3.11 11.30
CA LYS A 99 -14.31 1.78 10.89
C LYS A 99 -12.91 1.75 10.28
N VAL A 100 -12.17 2.85 10.37
CA VAL A 100 -10.77 2.91 9.96
C VAL A 100 -9.88 2.80 11.19
N GLU A 101 -8.99 1.82 11.18
CA GLU A 101 -7.93 1.67 12.18
C GLU A 101 -6.56 1.86 11.52
N TRP A 102 -5.60 2.38 12.28
CA TRP A 102 -4.25 2.62 11.79
C TRP A 102 -3.24 1.74 12.51
N VAL A 103 -2.31 1.17 11.75
CA VAL A 103 -1.14 0.45 12.27
C VAL A 103 0.15 1.11 11.77
N LYS A 104 1.18 1.06 12.61
CA LYS A 104 2.49 1.61 12.30
C LYS A 104 3.41 0.50 11.81
N VAL A 105 3.88 0.60 10.57
CA VAL A 105 4.72 -0.42 9.95
C VAL A 105 5.96 0.22 9.32
N PRO A 106 7.17 -0.19 9.74
CA PRO A 106 8.40 0.27 9.12
C PRO A 106 8.42 0.00 7.61
N PHE A 107 8.84 0.99 6.83
CA PHE A 107 8.86 0.93 5.36
C PHE A 107 9.48 -0.37 4.80
N ASN A 108 10.60 -0.81 5.39
CA ASN A 108 11.31 -2.01 4.94
C ASN A 108 10.50 -3.30 5.06
N LYS A 109 9.46 -3.34 5.92
CA LYS A 109 8.53 -4.47 6.06
C LYS A 109 7.37 -4.39 5.06
N VAL A 110 6.88 -3.19 4.77
CA VAL A 110 5.76 -2.96 3.84
C VAL A 110 6.04 -3.60 2.48
N ILE A 111 7.26 -3.45 1.98
CA ILE A 111 7.67 -3.94 0.66
C ILE A 111 8.09 -5.42 0.61
N GLN A 112 8.02 -6.16 1.72
CA GLN A 112 8.34 -7.59 1.76
C GLN A 112 7.14 -8.44 1.35
N PRO A 113 7.35 -9.65 0.81
CA PRO A 113 6.24 -10.55 0.49
C PRO A 113 5.49 -11.05 1.73
N GLY A 114 4.29 -11.59 1.51
CA GLY A 114 3.48 -12.23 2.55
C GLY A 114 2.41 -11.31 3.15
N CYS A 115 1.53 -11.92 3.93
CA CYS A 115 0.46 -11.19 4.62
C CYS A 115 1.01 -10.19 5.63
N LYS A 116 0.22 -9.17 5.88
CA LYS A 116 0.54 -8.03 6.72
C LYS A 116 -0.53 -7.90 7.80
N ASP A 117 -0.29 -6.98 8.72
CA ASP A 117 -1.22 -6.54 9.76
C ASP A 117 -2.08 -5.34 9.34
N PHE A 118 -2.09 -5.02 8.04
CA PHE A 118 -2.94 -4.02 7.40
C PHE A 118 -3.60 -4.58 6.14
N ASP A 119 -4.72 -3.99 5.74
CA ASP A 119 -5.43 -4.26 4.49
C ASP A 119 -4.76 -3.55 3.31
N PHE A 120 -4.34 -2.29 3.50
CA PHE A 120 -3.39 -1.60 2.61
C PHE A 120 -2.50 -0.64 3.39
N ASP A 121 -1.34 -0.32 2.83
CA ASP A 121 -0.43 0.71 3.33
C ASP A 121 -0.41 1.92 2.38
N ILE A 122 -0.32 3.11 2.94
CA ILE A 122 -0.15 4.39 2.24
C ILE A 122 1.01 5.14 2.88
N ASN A 123 2.17 5.07 2.24
CA ASN A 123 3.43 5.53 2.81
C ASN A 123 4.45 5.84 1.71
N GLN A 124 4.05 6.68 0.75
CA GLN A 124 4.97 7.22 -0.27
C GLN A 124 5.71 6.15 -1.11
N VAL A 125 5.14 4.96 -1.26
CA VAL A 125 5.83 3.82 -1.89
C VAL A 125 5.88 4.01 -3.40
N SER A 126 7.08 4.20 -3.94
CA SER A 126 7.31 4.15 -5.40
C SER A 126 7.12 2.74 -5.96
N ILE A 127 6.52 2.64 -7.15
CA ILE A 127 6.47 1.36 -7.87
C ILE A 127 7.87 0.95 -8.35
N THR A 128 8.26 -0.31 -8.09
CA THR A 128 9.40 -0.96 -8.77
C THR A 128 9.05 -2.39 -9.17
N ASP A 129 9.71 -2.91 -10.21
CA ASP A 129 9.48 -4.29 -10.67
C ASP A 129 9.86 -5.34 -9.64
N GLU A 130 10.83 -5.03 -8.77
CA GLU A 130 11.17 -5.89 -7.64
C GLU A 130 10.03 -5.94 -6.62
N ARG A 131 9.47 -4.79 -6.22
CA ARG A 131 8.38 -4.74 -5.24
C ARG A 131 7.10 -5.35 -5.79
N LYS A 132 6.81 -5.22 -7.09
CA LYS A 132 5.67 -5.89 -7.76
C LYS A 132 5.69 -7.43 -7.60
N LYS A 133 6.87 -8.02 -7.39
CA LYS A 133 6.99 -9.47 -7.13
C LYS A 133 6.62 -9.84 -5.69
N ALA A 134 6.68 -8.88 -4.76
CA ALA A 134 6.45 -9.08 -3.33
C ALA A 134 5.02 -8.70 -2.91
N VAL A 135 4.49 -7.60 -3.43
CA VAL A 135 3.23 -6.97 -3.04
C VAL A 135 2.42 -6.55 -4.27
N ASP A 136 1.13 -6.34 -4.08
CA ASP A 136 0.27 -5.74 -5.11
C ASP A 136 0.18 -4.23 -4.90
N PHE A 137 -0.13 -3.49 -5.97
CA PHE A 137 -0.20 -2.03 -5.94
C PHE A 137 -1.50 -1.52 -6.54
N SER A 138 -1.99 -0.40 -6.01
CA SER A 138 -3.01 0.40 -6.69
C SER A 138 -2.46 1.08 -7.96
N SER A 139 -3.31 1.82 -8.65
CA SER A 139 -2.85 2.89 -9.53
C SER A 139 -2.12 3.98 -8.74
N GLY A 140 -1.25 4.73 -9.42
CA GLY A 140 -0.56 5.88 -8.85
C GLY A 140 -1.54 6.92 -8.31
N TYR A 141 -1.29 7.43 -7.09
CA TYR A 141 -2.07 8.52 -6.48
C TYR A 141 -1.29 9.84 -6.39
N TYR A 142 0.02 9.84 -6.65
CA TYR A 142 0.85 11.04 -6.60
C TYR A 142 2.16 10.84 -7.37
N ASP A 143 2.59 11.85 -8.13
CA ASP A 143 3.86 11.83 -8.85
C ASP A 143 4.97 12.50 -8.05
N VAL A 144 6.05 11.76 -7.76
CA VAL A 144 7.24 12.32 -7.10
C VAL A 144 8.43 12.51 -8.04
N SER A 145 9.17 13.59 -7.76
CA SER A 145 10.53 13.83 -8.23
C SER A 145 11.50 13.74 -7.07
N GLN A 146 12.49 12.85 -7.16
CA GLN A 146 13.54 12.72 -6.16
C GLN A 146 14.49 13.93 -6.22
N THR A 147 14.94 14.40 -5.05
CA THR A 147 15.85 15.56 -4.94
C THR A 147 16.88 15.34 -3.85
N VAL A 148 18.01 16.06 -3.94
CA VAL A 148 19.05 16.07 -2.91
C VAL A 148 18.93 17.37 -2.11
N ILE A 149 18.78 17.22 -0.80
CA ILE A 149 18.70 18.34 0.13
C ILE A 149 20.05 18.47 0.84
N THR A 150 20.50 19.71 1.03
CA THR A 150 21.72 20.00 1.77
C THR A 150 21.57 21.24 2.64
N VAL A 151 22.43 21.38 3.65
CA VAL A 151 22.47 22.58 4.50
C VAL A 151 23.07 23.76 3.75
N LYS A 152 22.58 24.97 4.05
CA LYS A 152 23.12 26.20 3.47
C LYS A 152 24.62 26.31 3.74
N GLY A 153 25.40 26.59 2.71
CA GLY A 153 26.86 26.74 2.80
C GLY A 153 27.65 25.42 2.82
N SER A 154 26.99 24.26 2.66
CA SER A 154 27.72 22.99 2.50
C SER A 154 28.56 22.97 1.21
N LYS A 155 29.50 22.03 1.14
CA LYS A 155 30.35 21.81 -0.06
C LYS A 155 29.55 21.53 -1.34
N ILE A 156 28.31 21.05 -1.20
CA ILE A 156 27.42 20.72 -2.33
C ILE A 156 26.26 21.70 -2.48
N ALA A 157 26.24 22.83 -1.75
CA ALA A 157 25.13 23.79 -1.79
C ALA A 157 24.87 24.42 -3.17
N GLY A 158 25.88 24.42 -4.05
CA GLY A 158 25.76 24.89 -5.44
C GLY A 158 25.63 23.78 -6.48
N ALA A 159 25.51 22.50 -6.08
CA ALA A 159 25.38 21.38 -7.00
C ALA A 159 24.07 21.48 -7.79
N LYS A 160 24.15 21.35 -9.12
CA LYS A 160 22.99 21.43 -10.02
C LYS A 160 22.82 20.18 -10.87
N SER A 161 23.77 19.26 -10.79
CA SER A 161 23.78 18.00 -11.54
C SER A 161 24.26 16.86 -10.66
N ILE A 162 23.96 15.63 -11.08
CA ILE A 162 24.48 14.42 -10.41
C ILE A 162 26.01 14.39 -10.44
N ALA A 163 26.63 14.92 -11.50
CA ALA A 163 28.09 14.98 -11.61
C ALA A 163 28.72 15.85 -10.51
N ASP A 164 28.05 16.93 -10.09
CA ASP A 164 28.52 17.81 -9.02
C ASP A 164 28.50 17.14 -7.63
N LEU A 165 27.79 16.02 -7.49
CA LEU A 165 27.70 15.25 -6.25
C LEU A 165 28.83 14.21 -6.13
N LYS A 166 29.72 14.11 -7.12
CA LYS A 166 30.82 13.14 -7.11
C LYS A 166 31.71 13.33 -5.88
N GLY A 167 31.87 12.25 -5.10
CA GLY A 167 32.66 12.26 -3.87
C GLY A 167 31.93 12.80 -2.62
N ALA A 168 30.67 13.23 -2.77
CA ALA A 168 29.84 13.57 -1.62
C ALA A 168 29.41 12.30 -0.87
N LYS A 169 29.28 12.41 0.46
CA LYS A 169 28.66 11.38 1.28
C LYS A 169 27.16 11.64 1.34
N LEU A 170 26.37 10.74 0.76
CA LEU A 170 24.91 10.83 0.68
C LEU A 170 24.26 9.88 1.70
N GLY A 171 23.11 10.28 2.22
CA GLY A 171 22.24 9.45 3.06
C GLY A 171 20.87 9.33 2.43
N ALA A 172 20.25 8.16 2.57
CA ALA A 172 18.89 7.86 2.13
C ALA A 172 18.24 6.89 3.13
N GLN A 173 16.91 6.85 3.15
CA GLN A 173 16.19 5.87 3.96
C GLN A 173 16.41 4.46 3.39
N VAL A 174 16.56 3.47 4.27
CA VAL A 174 16.81 2.09 3.83
C VAL A 174 15.62 1.57 3.05
N GLY A 175 15.89 1.03 1.86
CA GLY A 175 14.88 0.43 1.01
C GLY A 175 14.13 1.43 0.13
N THR A 176 14.48 2.73 0.12
CA THR A 176 13.89 3.71 -0.81
C THR A 176 14.61 3.73 -2.16
N THR A 177 13.98 4.37 -3.16
CA THR A 177 14.49 4.51 -4.53
C THR A 177 15.37 5.73 -4.70
#